data_AF-A0A1G8DLL8-F1
#
_entry.id   AF-A0A1G8DLL8-F1
#
_cell.length_a   1.000
_cell.length_b   1.000
_cell.length_c   1.000
_cell.angle_alpha   90.00
_cell.angle_beta   90.00
_cell.angle_gamma   90.00
#
_symmetry.space_group_name_H-M   'P 1'
#
loop_
_entity.id
_entity.type
_entity.pdbx_description
1 polymer ?
#
loop_
_entity_poly.entity_id
_entity_poly.type
_entity_poly.pdbx_seq_one_letter_code
_entity_poly.pdbx_strand_id
1 'polypeptide(L)'
;MLKLMISPGPAASADIVAWPDSAEAEHCLRLNLDPAQIAIHVPNGPGGREQLAAFLRTLSQHAGLLAAVLDPAKGAGWIGNTPTSLREQG
;
A
#
# COMPACT_ATOMS: atom_id res chain seq x y z
N MET A 1 3.23 22.49 -3.14
CA MET A 1 3.51 21.04 -3.02
C MET A 1 4.29 20.83 -1.74
N LEU A 2 3.72 20.10 -0.78
CA LEU A 2 4.45 19.73 0.44
C LEU A 2 5.31 18.50 0.11
N LYS A 3 6.64 18.58 0.31
CA LYS A 3 7.55 17.45 0.13
C LYS A 3 7.91 16.91 1.52
N LEU A 4 7.44 15.70 1.82
CA LEU A 4 7.77 15.00 3.04
C LEU A 4 8.83 13.94 2.73
N MET A 5 9.96 13.99 3.42
CA MET A 5 11.00 12.95 3.37
C MET A 5 10.96 12.18 4.68
N ILE A 6 10.77 10.86 4.58
CA ILE A 6 10.72 9.94 5.73
C ILE A 6 11.58 8.72 5.42
N SER A 7 12.29 8.22 6.43
CA SER A 7 12.96 6.93 6.42
C SER A 7 12.16 5.95 7.28
N PRO A 8 11.64 4.84 6.72
CA PRO A 8 10.88 3.87 7.50
C PRO A 8 11.74 3.24 8.61
N GLY A 9 11.18 3.13 9.82
CA GLY A 9 11.82 2.44 10.95
C GLY A 9 11.74 0.90 10.86
N PRO A 10 12.35 0.17 11.81
CA PRO A 10 12.37 -1.30 11.82
C PRO A 10 10.99 -1.96 11.91
N ALA A 11 10.00 -1.24 12.46
CA ALA A 11 8.61 -1.69 12.58
C ALA A 11 7.72 -1.23 11.41
N ALA A 12 8.30 -0.66 10.35
CA ALA A 12 7.52 -0.17 9.23
C ALA A 12 6.81 -1.30 8.48
N SER A 13 5.55 -1.04 8.08
CA SER A 13 4.71 -2.01 7.37
C SER A 13 3.74 -1.33 6.40
N ALA A 14 3.17 -2.13 5.51
CA ALA A 14 2.06 -1.73 4.65
C ALA A 14 0.88 -2.67 4.87
N ASP A 15 -0.24 -2.16 5.37
CA ASP A 15 -1.43 -2.94 5.70
C ASP A 15 -2.62 -2.52 4.82
N ILE A 16 -3.53 -3.46 4.55
CA ILE A 16 -4.86 -3.13 4.02
C ILE A 16 -5.81 -3.03 5.21
N VAL A 17 -6.47 -1.89 5.37
CA VAL A 17 -7.41 -1.62 6.47
C VAL A 17 -8.73 -1.07 5.96
N ALA A 18 -9.80 -1.27 6.72
CA ALA A 18 -11.07 -0.59 6.46
C ALA A 18 -10.95 0.91 6.76
N TRP A 19 -11.61 1.75 5.96
CA TRP A 19 -11.73 3.18 6.24
C TRP A 19 -12.69 3.39 7.41
N PRO A 20 -12.27 4.05 8.51
CA PRO A 20 -13.03 4.10 9.74
C PRO A 20 -14.39 4.83 9.62
N ASP A 21 -14.54 5.73 8.64
CA ASP A 21 -15.70 6.62 8.52
C ASP A 21 -16.53 6.41 7.24
N SER A 22 -16.31 5.32 6.49
CA SER A 22 -17.09 5.05 5.28
C SER A 22 -18.24 4.09 5.57
N ALA A 23 -19.47 4.51 5.22
CA ALA A 23 -20.66 3.66 5.27
C ALA A 23 -20.61 2.50 4.26
N GLU A 24 -19.80 2.65 3.20
CA GLU A 24 -19.42 1.54 2.32
C GLU A 24 -18.10 0.95 2.83
N ALA A 25 -17.95 -0.38 2.84
CA ALA A 25 -16.75 -1.08 3.29
C ALA A 25 -15.54 -0.81 2.37
N GLU A 26 -15.03 0.41 2.38
CA GLU A 26 -13.91 0.84 1.55
C GLU A 26 -12.60 0.48 2.24
N HIS A 27 -11.68 -0.06 1.43
CA HIS A 27 -10.38 -0.51 1.89
C HIS A 27 -9.32 0.55 1.54
N CYS A 28 -8.33 0.70 2.40
CA CYS A 28 -7.25 1.66 2.26
C CYS A 28 -5.91 0.95 2.39
N LEU A 29 -4.90 1.46 1.69
CA LEU A 29 -3.51 1.10 1.98
C LEU A 29 -2.99 2.01 3.09
N ARG A 30 -2.55 1.43 4.19
CA ARG A 30 -1.96 2.15 5.31
C ARG A 30 -0.47 1.83 5.40
N LEU A 31 0.35 2.86 5.30
CA LEU A 31 1.78 2.79 5.50
C LEU A 31 2.10 3.21 6.94
N ASN A 32 2.60 2.27 7.74
CA ASN A 32 3.19 2.56 9.04
C ASN A 32 4.68 2.77 8.81
N LEU A 33 5.18 3.98 9.11
CA LEU A 33 6.56 4.38 8.82
C LEU A 33 7.43 4.50 10.08
N ASP A 34 6.81 4.45 11.26
CA ASP A 34 7.45 4.58 12.59
C ASP A 34 8.25 5.89 12.77
N PRO A 35 7.70 6.94 13.43
CA PRO A 35 6.43 7.00 14.15
C PRO A 35 5.25 7.51 13.29
N ALA A 36 5.47 7.82 12.01
CA ALA A 36 4.45 8.40 11.14
C ALA A 36 3.54 7.33 10.51
N GLN A 37 2.31 7.73 10.16
CA GLN A 37 1.36 6.90 9.42
C GLN A 37 0.76 7.68 8.26
N ILE A 38 0.60 7.01 7.10
CA ILE A 38 -0.05 7.56 5.92
C ILE A 38 -1.13 6.56 5.49
N ALA A 39 -2.37 7.05 5.33
CA ALA A 39 -3.47 6.27 4.76
C ALA A 39 -3.79 6.77 3.34
N ILE A 40 -3.88 5.86 2.39
CA ILE A 40 -4.22 6.13 0.99
C ILE A 40 -5.59 5.51 0.73
N HIS A 41 -6.59 6.36 0.56
CA HIS A 41 -8.00 5.97 0.39
C HIS A 41 -8.51 6.32 -1.02
N VAL A 42 -9.72 5.85 -1.33
CA VAL A 42 -10.39 6.10 -2.61
C VAL A 42 -10.67 7.60 -2.76
N PRO A 43 -10.27 8.25 -3.87
CA PRO A 43 -10.65 9.63 -4.16
C PRO A 43 -12.16 9.79 -4.28
N ASN A 44 -12.69 10.92 -3.80
CA ASN A 44 -14.10 11.25 -3.97
C ASN A 44 -14.45 11.44 -5.46
N GLY A 45 -15.62 10.93 -5.86
CA GLY A 45 -16.17 11.12 -7.20
C GLY A 45 -16.12 9.88 -8.10
N PRO A 46 -16.69 9.99 -9.32
CA PRO A 46 -16.77 8.86 -10.24
C PRO A 46 -15.37 8.40 -10.68
N GLY A 47 -15.16 7.08 -10.73
CA GLY A 47 -13.89 6.50 -11.16
C GLY A 47 -12.78 6.47 -10.11
N GLY A 48 -13.07 6.84 -8.85
CA GLY A 48 -12.06 6.89 -7.78
C GLY A 48 -11.40 5.52 -7.53
N ARG A 49 -12.16 4.42 -7.63
CA ARG A 49 -11.64 3.06 -7.43
C ARG A 49 -10.65 2.67 -8.52
N GLU A 50 -10.96 2.97 -9.79
CA GLU A 50 -10.10 2.73 -10.94
C GLU A 50 -8.81 3.56 -10.85
N GLN A 51 -8.93 4.83 -10.45
CA GLN A 51 -7.79 5.72 -10.23
C GLN A 51 -6.87 5.21 -9.11
N LEU A 52 -7.45 4.83 -7.95
CA LEU A 52 -6.68 4.26 -6.85
C LEU A 52 -6.02 2.95 -7.27
N ALA A 53 -6.75 2.05 -7.95
CA ALA A 53 -6.18 0.79 -8.42
C ALA A 53 -5.01 1.01 -9.39
N ALA A 54 -5.12 1.97 -10.31
CA ALA A 54 -4.03 2.31 -11.22
C ALA A 54 -2.81 2.84 -10.45
N PHE A 55 -3.03 3.75 -9.50
CA PHE A 55 -1.98 4.30 -8.65
C PHE A 55 -1.26 3.21 -7.82
N LEU A 56 -2.02 2.34 -7.16
CA LEU A 56 -1.47 1.27 -6.31
C LEU A 56 -0.64 0.26 -7.12
N ARG A 57 -1.03 -0.06 -8.36
CA ARG A 57 -0.21 -0.89 -9.26
C ARG A 57 1.14 -0.23 -9.55
N THR A 58 1.14 1.05 -9.90
CA THR A 58 2.37 1.83 -10.15
C THR A 58 3.24 1.93 -8.89
N LEU A 59 2.63 2.18 -7.73
CA LEU A 59 3.32 2.21 -6.44
C LEU A 59 4.00 0.88 -6.14
N SER A 60 3.26 -0.23 -6.26
CA SER A 60 3.78 -1.58 -6.03
C SER A 60 4.94 -1.91 -6.97
N GLN A 61 4.83 -1.53 -8.25
CA GLN A 61 5.89 -1.75 -9.23
C GLN A 61 7.17 -0.99 -8.86
N HIS A 62 7.07 0.31 -8.58
CA HIS A 62 8.25 1.11 -8.23
C HIS A 62 8.87 0.70 -6.90
N ALA A 63 8.04 0.36 -5.89
CA ALA A 63 8.53 -0.14 -4.62
C ALA A 63 9.29 -1.47 -4.79
N GLY A 64 8.74 -2.41 -5.57
CA GLY A 64 9.40 -3.68 -5.88
C GLY A 64 10.71 -3.51 -6.65
N LEU A 65 10.75 -2.61 -7.65
CA LEU A 65 11.97 -2.29 -8.40
C LEU A 65 13.04 -1.69 -7.49
N LEU A 66 12.69 -0.74 -6.62
CA LEU A 66 13.64 -0.14 -5.69
C LEU A 66 14.16 -1.17 -4.68
N ALA A 67 13.29 -2.04 -4.15
CA ALA A 67 13.70 -3.11 -3.26
C ALA A 67 14.72 -4.05 -3.93
N ALA A 68 14.52 -4.42 -5.20
CA ALA A 68 15.45 -5.24 -5.96
C ALA A 68 16.81 -4.56 -6.21
N VAL A 69 16.84 -3.22 -6.31
CA VAL A 69 18.08 -2.45 -6.41
C VAL A 69 18.83 -2.41 -5.07
N LEU A 70 18.10 -2.29 -3.96
CA LEU A 70 18.68 -2.18 -2.61
C LEU A 70 19.11 -3.53 -2.02
N ASP A 71 18.41 -4.61 -2.34
CA ASP A 71 18.71 -5.99 -1.92
C ASP A 71 18.62 -6.95 -3.11
N PRO A 72 19.59 -6.92 -4.05
CA PRO A 72 19.54 -7.71 -5.28
C PRO A 72 19.51 -9.23 -5.05
N ALA A 73 20.02 -9.69 -3.90
CA ALA A 73 20.06 -11.11 -3.56
C ALA A 73 18.67 -11.71 -3.33
N LYS A 74 17.66 -10.90 -2.99
CA LYS A 74 16.27 -11.35 -2.79
C LYS A 74 15.38 -11.22 -4.03
N GLY A 75 15.88 -10.57 -5.08
CA GLY A 75 15.21 -10.44 -6.39
C GLY A 75 13.93 -9.58 -6.38
N ALA A 76 13.44 -9.26 -7.59
CA ALA A 76 12.25 -8.43 -7.80
C ALA A 76 10.91 -9.17 -7.56
N GLY A 77 10.95 -10.46 -7.20
CA GLY A 77 9.79 -11.33 -7.08
C GLY A 77 9.34 -11.64 -5.65
N TRP A 78 9.95 -11.03 -4.63
CA TRP A 78 9.52 -11.27 -3.24
C TRP A 78 8.20 -10.54 -2.96
N ILE A 79 7.10 -11.28 -3.05
CA ILE A 79 5.78 -10.86 -2.57
C ILE A 79 5.69 -11.30 -1.11
N GLY A 80 6.08 -10.42 -0.18
CA GLY A 80 5.92 -10.66 1.25
C GLY A 80 4.47 -10.97 1.58
N ASN A 81 4.22 -12.17 2.09
CA ASN A 81 2.97 -12.71 2.65
C ASN A 81 1.69 -12.09 2.08
N THR A 82 1.20 -12.62 0.95
CA THR A 82 -0.22 -12.51 0.61
C THR A 82 -1.06 -13.00 1.79
N PRO A 83 -1.99 -12.20 2.33
CA PRO A 83 -2.92 -12.67 3.35
C PRO A 83 -3.71 -13.86 2.81
N THR A 84 -3.71 -14.97 3.55
CA THR A 84 -4.37 -16.24 3.19
C THR A 84 -5.90 -16.10 3.05
N SER A 85 -6.50 -14.98 3.45
CA SER A 85 -7.95 -14.84 3.63
C SER A 85 -8.76 -14.36 2.41
N LEU A 86 -8.18 -14.27 1.20
CA LEU A 86 -8.94 -13.91 -0.01
C LEU A 86 -9.42 -15.12 -0.85
N ARG A 87 -9.31 -16.36 -0.34
CA ARG A 87 -9.79 -17.58 -1.02
C ARG A 87 -11.10 -18.18 -0.50
N GLU A 88 -11.67 -17.66 0.58
CA GLU A 88 -12.93 -18.18 1.13
C GLU A 88 -14.01 -17.10 1.11
N GLN A 89 -14.54 -16.82 -0.08
CA GLN A 89 -15.90 -16.31 -0.30
C GLN A 89 -16.16 -16.26 -1.81
N GLY A 90 -16.80 -17.31 -2.33
CA GLY A 90 -17.25 -17.43 -3.72
C GLY A 90 -17.25 -18.86 -4.22
#